data_AF-A0A6I2U9K6-F1
#
_entry.id   AF-A0A6I2U9K6-F1
#
_cell.length_a   1.000
_cell.length_b   1.000
_cell.length_c   1.000
_cell.angle_alpha   90.00
_cell.angle_beta   90.00
_cell.angle_gamma   90.00
#
_symmetry.space_group_name_H-M   'P 1'
#
loop_
_entity.id
_entity.type
_entity.pdbx_description
1 polymer ?
#
loop_
_entity_poly.entity_id
_entity_poly.type
_entity_poly.pdbx_seq_one_letter_code
_entity_poly.pdbx_strand_id
1 'polypeptide(L)'
;MTNEEFLRRFDAHEKFTKREIREMCWGEVGEFIDERVVDELRWFLSKETIFQVEDRFFSISWFQGATECQENEYDDSYPVEVRRVEKVAYDYVPIEEDN
;
A
#
# COMPACT_ATOMS: atom_id res chain seq x y z
N MET A 1 -13.10 6.12 7.93
CA MET A 1 -12.59 6.96 9.05
C MET A 1 -12.19 8.32 8.47
N THR A 2 -12.21 9.43 9.22
CA THR A 2 -11.72 10.72 8.68
C THR A 2 -10.19 10.78 8.73
N ASN A 3 -9.59 11.62 7.89
CA ASN A 3 -8.14 11.86 7.87
C ASN A 3 -7.62 12.37 9.23
N GLU A 4 -8.34 13.29 9.87
CA GLU A 4 -7.99 13.81 11.20
C GLU A 4 -8.02 12.70 12.27
N GLU A 5 -9.03 11.83 12.23
CA GLU A 5 -9.12 10.71 13.19
C GLU A 5 -8.05 9.65 12.95
N PHE A 6 -7.69 9.41 11.69
CA PHE A 6 -6.56 8.55 11.35
C PHE A 6 -5.26 9.07 11.97
N LEU A 7 -4.92 10.35 11.74
CA LEU A 7 -3.69 10.95 12.25
C LEU A 7 -3.65 10.94 13.78
N ARG A 8 -4.74 11.34 14.44
CA ARG A 8 -4.86 11.31 15.91
C ARG A 8 -4.56 9.92 16.47
N ARG A 9 -5.16 8.88 15.87
CA ARG A 9 -5.02 7.49 16.32
C ARG A 9 -3.65 6.91 15.99
N PHE A 10 -3.10 7.26 14.83
CA PHE A 10 -1.74 6.88 14.44
C PHE A 10 -0.71 7.44 15.43
N ASP A 11 -0.76 8.74 15.73
CA ASP A 11 0.18 9.38 16.65
C ASP A 11 0.02 8.84 18.09
N ALA A 12 -1.20 8.45 18.47
CA ALA A 12 -1.49 7.79 19.74
C ALA A 12 -1.17 6.29 19.77
N HIS A 13 -0.68 5.71 18.66
CA HIS A 13 -0.39 4.27 18.52
C HIS A 13 -1.61 3.37 18.82
N GLU A 14 -2.82 3.86 18.52
CA GLU A 14 -4.06 3.09 18.67
C GLU A 14 -4.17 2.03 17.58
N LYS A 15 -4.76 0.87 17.90
CA LYS A 15 -4.99 -0.20 16.92
C LYS A 15 -6.06 0.18 15.90
N PHE A 16 -5.91 -0.28 14.67
CA PHE A 16 -6.93 -0.17 13.63
C PHE A 16 -7.62 -1.51 13.42
N THR A 17 -8.91 -1.47 13.13
CA THR A 17 -9.69 -2.67 12.79
C THR A 17 -9.41 -3.11 11.36
N LYS A 18 -9.67 -4.37 11.02
CA LYS A 18 -9.54 -4.89 9.63
C LYS A 18 -10.29 -4.05 8.60
N ARG A 19 -11.47 -3.51 8.98
CA ARG A 19 -12.24 -2.61 8.12
C ARG A 19 -11.51 -1.30 7.87
N GLU A 20 -10.91 -0.71 8.90
CA GLU A 20 -10.15 0.53 8.78
C GLU A 20 -8.86 0.33 7.98
N ILE A 21 -8.20 -0.81 8.14
CA ILE A 21 -7.04 -1.19 7.32
C ILE A 21 -7.45 -1.30 5.85
N ARG A 22 -8.59 -1.98 5.56
CA ARG A 22 -9.16 -2.01 4.22
C ARG A 22 -9.42 -0.60 3.68
N GLU A 23 -10.00 0.29 4.48
CA GLU A 23 -10.25 1.68 4.07
C GLU A 23 -8.95 2.40 3.66
N MET A 24 -7.82 2.13 4.35
CA MET A 24 -6.50 2.67 3.98
C MET A 24 -5.97 2.08 2.67
N CYS A 25 -6.18 0.78 2.41
CA CYS A 25 -5.71 0.12 1.20
C CYS A 25 -6.38 0.65 -0.09
N TRP A 26 -7.65 1.08 0.00
CA TRP A 26 -8.47 1.44 -1.18
C TRP A 26 -8.71 2.94 -1.33
N GLY A 27 -8.00 3.80 -0.59
CA GLY A 27 -8.12 5.25 -0.69
C GLY A 27 -9.41 5.84 -0.08
N GLU A 28 -10.05 5.11 0.83
CA GLU A 28 -11.16 5.64 1.64
C GLU A 28 -10.61 6.47 2.83
N VAL A 29 -9.35 6.24 3.22
CA VAL A 29 -8.56 7.08 4.13
C VAL A 29 -7.36 7.62 3.36
N GLY A 30 -7.18 8.94 3.37
CA GLY A 30 -6.12 9.61 2.61
C GLY A 30 -6.31 9.58 1.10
N GLU A 31 -5.34 10.15 0.40
CA GLU A 31 -5.19 10.08 -1.05
C GLU A 31 -4.35 8.85 -1.41
N PHE A 32 -4.87 7.97 -2.27
CA PHE A 32 -4.09 6.86 -2.82
C PHE A 32 -2.96 7.38 -3.71
N ILE A 33 -1.73 6.97 -3.45
CA ILE A 33 -0.54 7.42 -4.19
C ILE A 33 -0.01 6.32 -5.11
N ASP A 34 0.18 5.11 -4.58
CA ASP A 34 0.76 4.00 -5.33
C ASP A 34 0.37 2.66 -4.71
N GLU A 35 0.46 1.59 -5.49
CA GLU A 35 0.35 0.21 -5.01
C GLU A 35 1.38 -0.65 -5.73
N ARG A 36 2.07 -1.51 -4.96
CA ARG A 36 3.00 -2.48 -5.52
C ARG A 36 2.81 -3.88 -4.96
N VAL A 37 3.16 -4.87 -5.77
CA VAL A 37 3.34 -6.25 -5.32
C VAL A 37 4.71 -6.35 -4.65
N VAL A 38 4.73 -6.79 -3.40
CA VAL A 38 5.94 -7.05 -2.63
C VAL A 38 6.40 -8.48 -2.82
N ASP A 39 5.47 -9.43 -2.84
CA ASP A 39 5.73 -10.86 -2.98
C ASP A 39 4.55 -11.60 -3.61
N GLU A 40 4.84 -12.71 -4.30
CA GLU A 40 3.87 -13.59 -4.92
C GLU A 40 3.83 -14.92 -4.15
N LEU A 41 2.90 -15.03 -3.21
CA LEU A 41 2.69 -16.25 -2.42
C LEU A 41 1.75 -17.20 -3.17
N ARG A 42 1.75 -18.47 -2.76
CA ARG A 42 0.96 -19.54 -3.40
C ARG A 42 -0.54 -19.22 -3.52
N TRP A 43 -1.09 -18.50 -2.54
CA TRP A 43 -2.52 -18.19 -2.47
C TRP A 43 -2.83 -16.69 -2.49
N PHE A 44 -1.81 -15.84 -2.35
CA PHE A 44 -1.96 -14.41 -2.14
C PHE A 44 -0.85 -13.63 -2.82
N LEU A 45 -1.16 -12.44 -3.32
CA LEU A 45 -0.16 -11.42 -3.62
C LEU A 45 0.00 -10.54 -2.40
N SER A 46 1.20 -10.47 -1.84
CA SER A 46 1.51 -9.47 -0.81
C SER A 46 1.58 -8.11 -1.49
N LYS A 47 0.73 -7.19 -1.03
CA LYS A 47 0.60 -5.84 -1.56
C LYS A 47 1.04 -4.84 -0.52
N GLU A 48 1.62 -3.74 -0.99
CA GLU A 48 1.83 -2.53 -0.21
C GLU A 48 1.15 -1.37 -0.93
N THR A 49 0.25 -0.69 -0.22
CA THR A 49 -0.38 0.55 -0.68
C THR A 49 0.32 1.73 -0.02
N ILE A 50 0.68 2.74 -0.81
CA ILE A 50 1.15 4.04 -0.34
C ILE A 50 0.00 5.03 -0.44
N PHE A 51 -0.27 5.75 0.64
CA PHE A 51 -1.29 6.78 0.69
C PHE A 51 -0.79 8.02 1.43
N GLN A 52 -1.39 9.18 1.14
CA GLN A 52 -1.04 10.46 1.73
C GLN A 52 -2.21 10.96 2.59
N VAL A 53 -1.89 11.42 3.80
CA VAL A 53 -2.86 12.11 4.67
C VAL A 53 -2.24 13.45 5.06
N GLU A 54 -2.84 14.53 4.59
CA GLU A 54 -2.26 15.89 4.69
C GLU A 54 -0.87 15.94 4.05
N ASP A 55 0.19 16.31 4.79
CA ASP A 55 1.57 16.35 4.31
C ASP A 55 2.41 15.09 4.62
N ARG A 56 1.79 14.06 5.22
CA ARG A 56 2.46 12.81 5.63
C ARG A 56 2.13 11.67 4.69
N PHE A 57 3.13 10.81 4.43
CA PHE A 57 2.98 9.62 3.60
C PHE A 57 3.02 8.37 4.45
N PHE A 58 2.19 7.38 4.12
CA PHE A 58 2.05 6.14 4.86
C PHE A 58 2.08 4.96 3.90
N SER A 59 2.61 3.83 4.36
CA SER A 59 2.48 2.53 3.70
C SER A 59 1.67 1.56 4.56
N ILE A 60 0.89 0.70 3.91
CA ILE A 60 0.15 -0.38 4.57
C ILE A 60 0.24 -1.67 3.76
N SER A 61 0.60 -2.76 4.44
CA SER A 61 0.70 -4.08 3.83
C SER A 61 -0.60 -4.87 3.98
N TRP A 62 -0.99 -5.58 2.94
CA TRP A 62 -2.17 -6.43 2.90
C TRP A 62 -1.99 -7.56 1.88
N PHE A 63 -2.91 -8.53 1.87
CA PHE A 63 -2.87 -9.65 0.94
C PHE A 63 -4.05 -9.59 -0.03
N GLN A 64 -3.73 -9.51 -1.31
CA GLN A 64 -4.71 -9.69 -2.37
C GLN A 64 -4.88 -11.18 -2.64
N GLY A 65 -6.13 -11.65 -2.64
CA GLY A 65 -6.45 -13.02 -3.01
C GLY A 65 -6.02 -13.34 -4.45
N ALA A 66 -5.32 -14.46 -4.66
CA ALA A 66 -4.99 -14.95 -6.00
C ALA A 66 -6.24 -15.57 -6.68
N THR A 67 -6.14 -15.97 -7.95
CA THR A 67 -7.29 -16.56 -8.68
C THR A 67 -7.91 -17.78 -7.97
N GLU A 68 -7.11 -18.51 -7.20
CA GLU A 68 -7.52 -19.67 -6.41
C GLU A 68 -8.13 -19.30 -5.03
N CYS A 69 -7.88 -18.09 -4.53
CA CYS A 69 -8.41 -17.57 -3.27
C CYS A 69 -9.01 -16.18 -3.52
N GLN A 70 -10.32 -16.09 -3.77
CA GLN A 70 -10.95 -14.85 -4.26
C GLN A 70 -11.15 -13.77 -3.18
N GLU A 71 -10.77 -14.03 -1.93
CA GLU A 71 -10.93 -13.10 -0.82
C GLU A 71 -9.61 -12.41 -0.49
N ASN A 72 -9.66 -11.08 -0.33
CA ASN A 72 -8.53 -10.31 0.17
C ASN A 72 -8.43 -10.44 1.68
N GLU A 73 -7.21 -10.47 2.20
CA GLU A 73 -6.92 -10.54 3.62
C GLU A 73 -6.26 -9.24 4.10
N TYR A 74 -6.93 -8.61 5.07
CA TYR A 74 -6.45 -7.43 5.78
C TYR A 74 -6.11 -7.90 7.19
N ASP A 75 -4.88 -8.40 7.34
CA ASP A 75 -4.31 -8.78 8.64
C ASP A 75 -4.26 -7.60 9.61
N ASP A 76 -3.87 -7.85 10.87
CA ASP A 76 -3.58 -6.82 11.91
C ASP A 76 -2.33 -5.97 11.57
N SER A 77 -2.16 -5.63 10.29
CA SER A 77 -1.13 -4.74 9.78
C SER A 77 -1.29 -3.34 10.38
N TYR A 78 -0.16 -2.73 10.72
CA TYR A 78 -0.12 -1.35 11.19
C TYR A 78 0.47 -0.46 10.10
N PRO A 79 -0.12 0.72 9.81
CA PRO A 79 0.45 1.65 8.84
C PRO A 79 1.84 2.10 9.30
N VAL A 80 2.74 2.35 8.34
CA VAL A 80 4.08 2.85 8.59
C VAL A 80 4.24 4.21 7.94
N GLU A 81 4.70 5.21 8.69
CA GLU A 81 5.02 6.51 8.10
C GLU A 81 6.28 6.41 7.25
N VAL A 82 6.21 6.89 6.01
CA VAL A 82 7.26 6.82 5.01
C VAL A 82 7.58 8.21 4.46
N ARG A 83 8.70 8.34 3.78
CA ARG A 83 9.07 9.56 3.06
C ARG A 83 9.36 9.26 1.60
N ARG A 84 8.95 10.17 0.72
CA ARG A 84 9.28 10.07 -0.70
C ARG A 84 10.78 10.29 -0.89
N VAL A 85 11.41 9.41 -1.66
CA VAL A 85 12.81 9.55 -2.11
C VAL A 85 12.84 9.48 -3.63
N GLU A 86 13.53 10.43 -4.26
CA GLU A 86 13.76 10.38 -5.70
C GLU A 86 14.78 9.29 -6.02
N LYS A 87 14.48 8.47 -7.03
CA LYS A 87 15.38 7.41 -7.50
C LYS A 87 15.59 7.57 -9.01
N VAL A 88 16.85 7.69 -9.42
CA VAL A 88 17.25 7.61 -10.82
C VAL A 88 17.40 6.12 -11.19
N ALA A 89 16.76 5.69 -12.27
CA ALA A 89 16.88 4.35 -12.82
C ALA A 89 17.22 4.41 -14.31
N TYR A 90 17.95 3.41 -14.79
CA TYR A 90 18.27 3.21 -16.20
C TYR A 90 17.58 1.95 -16.69
N ASP A 91 16.88 2.05 -17.82
CA ASP A 91 16.31 0.90 -18.52
C ASP A 91 17.22 0.48 -19.67
N TYR A 92 17.24 -0.82 -19.97
CA TYR A 92 17.97 -1.39 -21.09
C TYR A 92 16.96 -1.89 -22.12
N VAL A 93 17.07 -1.41 -23.36
CA VAL A 93 16.19 -1.79 -24.47
C VAL A 93 16.95 -2.57 -25.54
N PRO A 94 16.30 -3.47 -26.30
CA PRO A 94 16.91 -4.16 -27.43
C PRO A 94 17.43 -3.16 -28.49
N ILE A 95 18.54 -3.49 -29.13
CA ILE A 95 19.01 -2.76 -30.31
C ILE A 95 18.25 -3.32 -31.51
N GLU A 96 17.46 -2.48 -32.18
CA GLU A 96 16.86 -2.84 -33.47
C GLU A 96 17.95 -2.69 -34.56
N GLU A 97 18.26 -3.79 -35.27
CA GLU A 97 19.09 -3.73 -36.48
C GLU A 97 18.19 -3.37 -37.67
N ASP A 98 18.38 -2.19 -38.26
CA ASP A 98 17.79 -1.84 -39.56
C ASP A 98 18.35 -2.80 -40.63
N ASN A 99 17.46 -3.64 -41.21
CA ASN A 99 17.76 -4.44 -42.41
C ASN A 99 17.69 -3.60 -43.68
#